data_AF-A0A7V3AN23-F1
#
_entry.id   AF-A0A7V3AN23-F1
#
_cell.length_a   1.000
_cell.length_b   1.000
_cell.length_c   1.000
_cell.angle_alpha   90.00
_cell.angle_beta   90.00
_cell.angle_gamma   90.00
#
_symmetry.space_group_name_H-M   'P 1'
#
loop_
_entity.id
_entity.type
_entity.pdbx_description
1 polymer ?
#
loop_
_entity_poly.entity_id
_entity_poly.type
_entity_poly.pdbx_seq_one_letter_code
_entity_poly.pdbx_strand_id
1 'polypeptide(L)'
;PAVIDGVDVSTTGGGESVGSAVRFVNGVPENRSYRRYRIRTVAGQDDFAMIHEVVLRRYRRLAAERAALPQLLLVDGGRGQMDAAAKALGQLGLSEMIELAALVKEREEVYRPGCQRPVPLENEPGDLILRHVRDEAHRCAVGYHRIRRRARLFGGRG
;
A
#
# COMPACT_ATOMS: atom_id res chain seq x y z
N PRO A 1 13.01 0.65 -11.37
CA PRO A 1 13.32 0.51 -9.92
C PRO A 1 13.53 -0.98 -9.59
N ALA A 2 14.61 -1.31 -8.89
CA ALA A 2 14.92 -2.67 -8.44
C ALA A 2 14.05 -3.12 -7.26
N VAL A 3 13.69 -2.21 -6.35
CA VAL A 3 12.80 -2.52 -5.21
C VAL A 3 11.57 -1.62 -5.28
N ILE A 4 10.40 -2.26 -5.30
CA ILE A 4 9.10 -1.57 -5.31
C ILE A 4 8.28 -2.10 -4.14
N ASP A 5 7.74 -1.21 -3.32
CA ASP A 5 6.72 -1.56 -2.33
C ASP A 5 5.34 -1.21 -2.89
N GLY A 6 4.35 -2.07 -2.66
CA GLY A 6 2.95 -1.81 -2.97
C GLY A 6 2.12 -1.72 -1.69
N VAL A 7 1.23 -0.74 -1.56
CA VAL A 7 0.36 -0.57 -0.39
C VAL A 7 -1.10 -0.48 -0.82
N ASP A 8 -1.96 -1.24 -0.15
CA ASP A 8 -3.42 -1.19 -0.30
C ASP A 8 -4.09 -1.13 1.09
N VAL A 9 -5.26 -0.50 1.17
CA VAL A 9 -6.12 -0.49 2.35
C VAL A 9 -7.53 -0.88 1.97
N SER A 10 -8.17 -1.65 2.84
CA SER A 10 -9.52 -2.14 2.59
C SER A 10 -10.33 -2.17 3.88
N THR A 11 -11.55 -1.67 3.80
CA THR A 11 -12.54 -1.73 4.88
C THR A 11 -13.63 -2.71 4.52
N THR A 12 -14.02 -3.56 5.47
CA THR A 12 -15.21 -4.42 5.32
C THR A 12 -16.44 -3.74 5.89
N GLY A 13 -17.63 -4.09 5.39
CA GLY A 13 -18.91 -3.52 5.85
C GLY A 13 -19.24 -3.70 7.34
N GLY A 14 -18.42 -4.44 8.11
CA GLY A 14 -18.50 -4.51 9.57
C GLY A 14 -17.58 -3.54 10.32
N GLY A 15 -17.02 -2.53 9.64
CA GLY A 15 -16.13 -1.52 10.22
C GLY A 15 -14.71 -2.00 10.51
N GLU A 16 -14.33 -3.21 10.04
CA GLU A 16 -12.97 -3.68 10.17
C GLU A 16 -12.13 -3.25 8.97
N SER A 17 -11.10 -2.47 9.27
CA SER A 17 -10.16 -1.97 8.28
C SER A 17 -8.80 -2.63 8.42
N VAL A 18 -8.20 -2.93 7.27
CA VAL A 18 -6.88 -3.52 7.17
C VAL A 18 -6.05 -2.85 6.10
N GLY A 19 -4.74 -2.85 6.28
CA GLY A 19 -3.78 -2.50 5.25
C GLY A 19 -2.89 -3.68 4.89
N SER A 20 -2.38 -3.68 3.67
CA SER A 20 -1.33 -4.58 3.21
C SER A 20 -0.15 -3.77 2.70
N ALA A 21 1.05 -4.31 2.85
CA ALA A 21 2.23 -3.81 2.18
C ALA A 21 3.01 -4.99 1.61
N VAL A 22 3.17 -5.01 0.29
CA VAL A 22 3.90 -6.02 -0.46
C VAL A 22 5.24 -5.45 -0.92
N ARG A 23 6.19 -6.32 -1.25
CA ARG A 23 7.51 -5.92 -1.75
C ARG A 23 7.84 -6.74 -2.97
N PHE A 24 8.38 -6.08 -3.98
CA PHE A 24 8.91 -6.65 -5.19
C PHE A 24 10.40 -6.34 -5.28
N VAL A 25 11.20 -7.34 -5.64
CA VAL A 25 12.63 -7.21 -5.88
C VAL A 25 12.92 -7.72 -7.29
N ASN A 26 13.49 -6.86 -8.13
CA ASN A 26 13.74 -7.12 -9.55
C ASN A 26 12.51 -7.65 -10.31
N GLY A 27 11.34 -7.06 -10.03
CA GLY A 27 10.06 -7.44 -10.65
C GLY A 27 9.41 -8.71 -10.08
N VAL A 28 10.01 -9.35 -9.07
CA VAL A 28 9.49 -10.59 -8.48
C VAL A 28 8.92 -10.33 -7.08
N PRO A 29 7.74 -10.89 -6.73
CA PRO A 29 7.17 -10.81 -5.39
C PRO A 29 8.08 -11.41 -4.30
N GLU A 30 8.41 -10.64 -3.27
CA GLU A 30 9.18 -11.09 -2.10
C GLU A 30 8.27 -11.27 -0.88
N ASN A 31 7.55 -12.39 -0.84
CA ASN A 31 6.51 -12.68 0.16
C ASN A 31 6.99 -12.58 1.63
N ARG A 32 8.27 -12.83 1.91
CA ARG A 32 8.84 -12.73 3.29
C ARG A 32 8.82 -11.30 3.83
N SER A 33 8.83 -10.32 2.93
CA SER A 33 8.82 -8.88 3.25
C SER A 33 7.40 -8.30 3.32
N TYR A 34 6.38 -9.13 3.11
CA TYR A 34 5.00 -8.68 3.17
C TYR A 34 4.60 -8.39 4.61
N ARG A 35 3.77 -7.37 4.77
CA ARG A 35 3.22 -6.99 6.07
C ARG A 35 1.72 -6.74 5.92
N ARG A 36 0.98 -7.09 6.97
CA ARG A 36 -0.45 -6.82 7.10
C ARG A 36 -0.66 -6.00 8.35
N TYR A 37 -1.53 -5.01 8.26
CA TYR A 37 -1.79 -4.05 9.32
C TYR A 37 -3.26 -4.13 9.66
N ARG A 38 -3.55 -4.35 10.95
CA ARG A 38 -4.88 -4.06 11.47
C ARG A 38 -4.91 -2.57 11.80
N ILE A 39 -5.82 -1.85 11.15
CA ILE A 39 -6.09 -0.45 11.45
C ILE A 39 -6.99 -0.41 12.68
N ARG A 40 -6.59 0.37 13.68
CA ARG A 40 -7.34 0.51 14.94
C ARG A 40 -7.64 1.96 15.29
N THR A 41 -6.88 2.89 14.73
CA THR A 41 -6.89 4.31 15.10
C THR A 41 -7.77 5.17 14.20
N VAL A 42 -8.30 4.60 13.11
CA VAL A 42 -9.19 5.29 12.17
C VAL A 42 -10.61 4.76 12.37
N ALA A 43 -11.56 5.67 12.60
CA ALA A 43 -12.98 5.35 12.70
C ALA A 43 -13.65 5.52 11.32
N GLY A 44 -14.43 4.52 10.90
CA GLY A 44 -15.14 4.57 9.62
C GLY A 44 -14.24 4.32 8.40
N GLN A 45 -14.75 4.68 7.22
CA GLN A 45 -14.08 4.46 5.93
C GLN A 45 -13.32 5.73 5.53
N ASP A 46 -12.18 5.98 6.19
CA ASP A 46 -11.25 7.05 5.82
C ASP A 46 -9.95 6.45 5.26
N ASP A 47 -9.96 6.19 3.96
CA ASP A 47 -8.86 5.54 3.25
C ASP A 47 -7.56 6.37 3.31
N PHE A 48 -7.67 7.70 3.41
CA PHE A 48 -6.51 8.57 3.51
C PHE A 48 -5.81 8.40 4.86
N ALA A 49 -6.56 8.42 5.96
CA ALA A 49 -6.02 8.20 7.30
C ALA A 49 -5.42 6.79 7.43
N MET A 50 -6.03 5.78 6.81
CA MET A 50 -5.53 4.41 6.81
C MET A 50 -4.22 4.25 6.04
N ILE A 51 -4.12 4.82 4.84
CA ILE A 51 -2.88 4.82 4.05
C ILE A 51 -1.77 5.53 4.83
N HIS A 52 -2.07 6.69 5.40
CA HIS A 52 -1.11 7.43 6.24
C HIS A 52 -0.58 6.55 7.38
N GLU A 53 -1.48 5.87 8.12
CA GLU A 53 -1.10 4.98 9.22
C GLU A 53 -0.21 3.82 8.74
N VAL A 54 -0.58 3.14 7.65
CA VAL A 54 0.16 1.99 7.12
C VAL A 54 1.56 2.39 6.68
N VAL A 55 1.68 3.47 5.90
CA VAL A 55 2.94 3.99 5.38
C VAL A 55 3.83 4.41 6.56
N LEU A 56 3.29 5.19 7.51
CA LEU A 56 4.03 5.65 8.68
C LEU A 56 4.58 4.47 9.49
N ARG A 57 3.75 3.46 9.76
CA ARG A 57 4.15 2.27 10.54
C ARG A 57 5.17 1.42 9.80
N ARG A 58 5.02 1.23 8.48
CA ARG A 58 5.97 0.45 7.66
C ARG A 58 7.34 1.09 7.66
N TYR A 59 7.42 2.35 7.26
CA TYR A 59 8.71 2.99 7.02
C TYR A 59 9.41 3.42 8.31
N ARG A 60 8.67 3.74 9.37
CA ARG A 60 9.27 3.92 10.70
C ARG A 60 9.98 2.63 11.16
N ARG A 61 9.37 1.46 10.94
CA ARG A 61 9.97 0.18 11.27
C ARG A 61 11.21 -0.10 10.42
N LEU A 62 11.14 0.09 9.10
CA LEU A 62 12.29 -0.12 8.21
C LEU A 62 13.46 0.81 8.57
N ALA A 63 13.18 2.07 8.89
CA ALA A 63 14.19 3.02 9.36
C ALA A 63 14.83 2.59 10.69
N ALA A 64 14.02 2.16 11.66
CA ALA A 64 14.51 1.66 12.95
C ALA A 64 15.36 0.38 12.81
N GLU A 65 14.96 -0.53 11.92
CA GLU A 65 15.67 -1.78 11.62
C GLU A 65 16.88 -1.55 10.68
N ARG A 66 17.12 -0.31 10.21
CA ARG A 66 18.11 0.03 9.17
C ARG A 66 18.00 -0.87 7.93
N ALA A 67 16.78 -1.28 7.61
CA ALA A 67 16.48 -2.12 6.46
C ALA A 67 16.44 -1.29 5.16
N ALA A 68 16.66 -1.95 4.02
CA ALA A 68 16.62 -1.28 2.73
C ALA A 68 15.23 -0.67 2.43
N LEU A 69 15.23 0.61 2.08
CA LEU A 69 14.08 1.35 1.57
C LEU A 69 13.81 0.97 0.11
N PRO A 70 12.54 0.98 -0.33
CA PRO A 70 12.22 0.79 -1.73
C PRO A 70 12.64 2.03 -2.53
N GLN A 71 12.88 1.84 -3.82
CA GLN A 71 13.08 2.98 -4.74
C GLN A 71 11.75 3.60 -5.15
N LEU A 72 10.68 2.81 -5.17
CA LEU A 72 9.32 3.25 -5.48
C LEU A 72 8.32 2.68 -4.47
N LEU A 73 7.48 3.54 -3.90
CA LEU A 73 6.25 3.16 -3.22
C LEU A 73 5.08 3.40 -4.18
N LEU A 74 4.34 2.33 -4.48
CA LEU A 74 3.08 2.37 -5.23
C LEU A 74 1.90 2.22 -4.26
N VAL A 75 0.97 3.17 -4.31
CA VAL A 75 -0.28 3.14 -3.54
C VAL A 75 -1.44 2.73 -4.45
N ASP A 76 -2.23 1.75 -4.04
CA ASP A 76 -3.50 1.41 -4.70
C ASP A 76 -4.52 2.50 -4.36
N GLY A 77 -4.86 3.34 -5.35
CA GLY A 77 -5.73 4.49 -5.16
C GLY A 77 -5.37 5.69 -6.02
N GLY A 78 -6.08 6.80 -5.78
CA GLY A 78 -5.92 8.05 -6.52
C GLY A 78 -5.07 9.08 -5.79
N ARG A 79 -5.19 10.34 -6.23
CA ARG A 79 -4.42 11.47 -5.71
C ARG A 79 -4.54 11.65 -4.19
N GLY A 80 -5.75 11.52 -3.63
CA GLY A 80 -5.93 11.70 -2.18
C GLY A 80 -5.16 10.66 -1.35
N GLN A 81 -5.18 9.39 -1.77
CA GLN A 81 -4.40 8.33 -1.13
C GLN A 81 -2.89 8.57 -1.30
N MET A 82 -2.46 9.02 -2.48
CA MET A 82 -1.07 9.40 -2.74
C MET A 82 -0.62 10.53 -1.79
N ASP A 83 -1.41 11.59 -1.65
CA ASP A 83 -1.06 12.73 -0.80
C ASP A 83 -0.97 12.33 0.67
N ALA A 84 -1.83 11.40 1.12
CA ALA A 84 -1.76 10.84 2.45
C ALA A 84 -0.46 10.04 2.69
N ALA A 85 -0.04 9.24 1.69
CA ALA A 85 1.26 8.55 1.73
C ALA A 85 2.43 9.54 1.71
N ALA A 86 2.37 10.58 0.87
CA ALA A 86 3.38 11.62 0.79
C ALA A 86 3.57 12.34 2.15
N LYS A 87 2.46 12.66 2.82
CA LYS A 87 2.49 13.25 4.17
C LYS A 87 3.16 12.32 5.18
N ALA A 88 2.89 11.01 5.14
CA ALA A 88 3.53 10.04 6.02
C ALA A 88 5.04 9.91 5.77
N LEU A 89 5.47 9.90 4.51
CA LEU A 89 6.89 9.90 4.15
C LEU A 89 7.60 11.19 4.58
N GLY A 90 6.95 12.34 4.42
CA GLY A 90 7.47 13.65 4.84
C GLY A 90 7.69 13.73 6.36
N GLN A 91 6.78 13.16 7.15
CA GLN A 91 6.95 13.07 8.61
C GLN A 91 8.15 12.23 9.04
N LEU A 92 8.62 11.32 8.18
CA LEU A 92 9.79 10.49 8.43
C LEU A 92 11.07 11.04 7.78
N GLY A 93 10.98 12.16 7.05
CA GLY A 93 12.10 12.71 6.28
C GLY A 93 12.53 11.82 5.11
N LEU A 94 11.62 10.99 4.58
CA LEU A 94 11.91 10.00 3.53
C LEU A 94 11.46 10.42 2.13
N SER A 95 10.88 11.62 1.98
CA SER A 95 10.32 12.12 0.70
C SER A 95 11.34 12.16 -0.43
N GLU A 96 12.60 12.48 -0.13
CA GLU A 96 13.68 12.53 -1.12
C GLU A 96 14.35 11.16 -1.38
N MET A 97 14.01 10.15 -0.57
CA MET A 97 14.64 8.82 -0.64
C MET A 97 13.77 7.78 -1.35
N ILE A 98 12.47 8.02 -1.42
CA ILE A 98 11.48 7.07 -1.94
C ILE A 98 10.62 7.80 -2.97
N GLU A 99 10.69 7.39 -4.23
CA GLU A 99 9.73 7.84 -5.23
C GLU A 99 8.33 7.34 -4.87
N LEU A 100 7.31 8.15 -5.10
CA LEU A 100 5.94 7.84 -4.78
C LEU A 100 5.09 7.90 -6.05
N ALA A 101 4.22 6.91 -6.22
CA ALA A 101 3.16 6.92 -7.22
C ALA A 101 1.89 6.30 -6.66
N ALA A 102 0.75 6.61 -7.27
CA ALA A 102 -0.51 5.91 -7.01
C ALA A 102 -1.13 5.44 -8.32
N LEU A 103 -1.77 4.27 -8.29
CA LEU A 103 -2.40 3.66 -9.47
C LEU A 103 -3.88 3.42 -9.19
N VAL A 104 -4.73 4.04 -10.02
CA VAL A 104 -6.20 3.84 -9.97
C VAL A 104 -6.57 2.67 -10.85
N LYS A 105 -7.26 1.67 -10.29
CA LYS A 105 -7.60 0.43 -10.99
C LYS A 105 -8.58 0.63 -12.15
N GLU A 106 -9.61 1.46 -11.96
CA GLU A 106 -10.70 1.61 -12.94
C GLU A 106 -10.25 2.35 -14.20
N ARG A 107 -9.23 3.21 -14.08
CA ARG A 107 -8.73 4.06 -15.16
C ARG A 107 -7.37 3.63 -15.69
N GLU A 108 -6.69 2.72 -14.99
CA GLU A 108 -5.30 2.35 -15.29
C GLU A 108 -4.41 3.60 -15.45
N GLU A 109 -4.52 4.52 -14.49
CA GLU A 109 -3.86 5.83 -14.49
C GLU A 109 -2.90 5.96 -13.31
N VAL A 110 -1.68 6.43 -13.58
CA VAL A 110 -0.64 6.68 -12.58
C VAL A 110 -0.60 8.15 -12.20
N TYR A 111 -0.72 8.42 -10.90
CA TYR A 111 -0.54 9.71 -10.29
C TYR A 111 0.88 9.81 -9.71
N ARG A 112 1.52 10.97 -9.90
CA ARG A 112 2.84 11.29 -9.35
C ARG A 112 2.79 12.60 -8.57
N PRO A 113 3.55 12.75 -7.48
CA PRO A 113 3.71 14.02 -6.80
C PRO A 113 4.19 15.11 -7.77
N GLY A 114 3.63 16.31 -7.65
CA GLY A 114 3.99 17.47 -8.50
C GLY A 114 3.43 17.45 -9.93
N CYS A 115 2.92 16.32 -10.44
CA CYS A 115 2.28 16.28 -11.75
C CYS A 115 0.79 16.64 -11.64
N GLN A 116 0.28 17.52 -12.50
CA GLN A 116 -1.15 17.90 -12.50
C GLN A 116 -2.04 16.81 -13.12
N ARG A 117 -1.58 16.20 -14.22
CA ARG A 117 -2.34 15.18 -14.97
C ARG A 117 -1.78 13.79 -14.67
N PRO A 118 -2.64 12.77 -14.49
CA PRO A 118 -2.18 11.39 -14.42
C PRO A 118 -1.64 10.93 -15.79
N VAL A 119 -0.81 9.90 -15.76
CA VAL A 119 -0.28 9.22 -16.95
C VAL A 119 -1.05 7.92 -17.14
N PRO A 120 -1.72 7.70 -18.29
CA PRO A 120 -2.37 6.43 -18.57
C PRO A 120 -1.32 5.33 -18.76
N LEU A 121 -1.66 4.10 -18.38
CA LEU A 121 -0.87 2.92 -18.71
C LEU A 121 -1.18 2.47 -20.15
N GLU A 122 -0.15 2.25 -20.96
CA GLU A 122 -0.26 1.92 -22.40
C GLU A 122 0.14 0.47 -22.73
N ASN A 123 0.48 -0.32 -21.71
CA ASN A 123 0.96 -1.73 -21.76
C ASN A 123 2.45 -1.92 -22.00
N GLU A 124 3.24 -0.91 -21.65
CA GLU A 124 4.69 -1.05 -21.63
C GLU A 124 5.13 -2.05 -20.53
N PRO A 125 6.33 -2.64 -20.62
CA PRO A 125 6.84 -3.58 -19.61
C PRO A 125 6.79 -3.03 -18.17
N GLY A 126 7.01 -1.72 -18.00
CA GLY A 126 6.90 -1.05 -16.70
C GLY A 126 5.46 -1.05 -16.17
N ASP A 127 4.48 -0.85 -17.03
CA ASP A 127 3.05 -0.79 -16.69
C ASP A 127 2.54 -2.15 -16.20
N LEU A 128 3.06 -3.24 -16.77
CA LEU A 128 2.76 -4.60 -16.34
C LEU A 128 3.24 -4.83 -14.90
N ILE A 129 4.43 -4.33 -14.56
CA ILE A 129 4.95 -4.42 -13.18
C ILE A 129 4.11 -3.59 -12.22
N LEU A 130 3.71 -2.36 -12.58
CA LEU A 130 2.88 -1.52 -11.71
C LEU A 130 1.51 -2.18 -11.43
N ARG A 131 0.86 -2.71 -12.47
CA ARG A 131 -0.38 -3.50 -12.30
C ARG A 131 -0.16 -4.71 -11.41
N HIS A 132 0.93 -5.44 -11.61
CA HIS A 132 1.23 -6.63 -10.82
C HIS A 132 1.45 -6.30 -9.34
N VAL A 133 2.17 -5.21 -9.03
CA VAL A 133 2.37 -4.73 -7.66
C VAL A 133 1.04 -4.34 -7.01
N ARG A 134 0.18 -3.60 -7.71
CA ARG A 134 -1.17 -3.22 -7.24
C ARG A 134 -2.02 -4.46 -6.96
N ASP A 135 -2.17 -5.33 -7.94
CA ASP A 135 -3.03 -6.51 -7.84
C ASP A 135 -2.58 -7.44 -6.70
N GLU A 136 -1.26 -7.51 -6.47
CA GLU A 136 -0.67 -8.27 -5.38
C GLU A 136 -0.91 -7.65 -4.00
N ALA A 137 -0.83 -6.32 -3.88
CA ALA A 137 -1.20 -5.58 -2.67
C ALA A 137 -2.68 -5.80 -2.32
N HIS A 138 -3.55 -5.65 -3.32
CA HIS A 138 -4.99 -5.86 -3.21
C HIS A 138 -5.32 -7.30 -2.81
N ARG A 139 -4.70 -8.29 -3.47
CA ARG A 139 -4.83 -9.72 -3.12
C ARG A 139 -4.47 -9.98 -1.66
N CYS A 140 -3.41 -9.34 -1.17
CA CYS A 140 -2.96 -9.49 0.21
C CYS A 140 -3.93 -8.87 1.23
N ALA A 141 -4.55 -7.73 0.92
CA ALA A 141 -5.53 -7.08 1.78
C ALA A 141 -6.83 -7.91 1.85
N VAL A 142 -7.38 -8.31 0.70
CA VAL A 142 -8.58 -9.17 0.62
C VAL A 142 -8.34 -10.51 1.31
N GLY A 143 -7.18 -11.11 1.10
CA GLY A 143 -6.77 -12.35 1.76
C GLY A 143 -6.74 -12.21 3.29
N TYR A 144 -6.33 -11.04 3.80
CA TYR A 144 -6.31 -10.79 5.24
C TYR A 144 -7.72 -10.72 5.83
N HIS A 145 -8.66 -10.05 5.16
CA HIS A 145 -10.08 -10.06 5.56
C HIS A 145 -10.65 -11.46 5.64
N ARG A 146 -10.36 -12.33 4.67
CA ARG A 146 -10.80 -13.73 4.69
C ARG A 146 -10.27 -14.49 5.91
N ILE A 147 -9.00 -14.30 6.26
CA ILE A 147 -8.39 -14.91 7.45
C ILE A 147 -9.09 -14.40 8.73
N ARG A 148 -9.34 -13.09 8.82
CA ARG A 148 -9.98 -12.48 10.00
C ARG A 148 -11.43 -12.92 10.19
N ARG A 149 -12.19 -13.07 9.10
CA ARG A 149 -13.55 -13.62 9.15
C ARG A 149 -13.55 -15.06 9.67
N ARG A 150 -12.64 -15.91 9.19
CA ARG A 150 -12.49 -17.28 9.72
C ARG A 150 -12.11 -17.29 11.20
N ALA A 151 -11.11 -16.50 11.61
CA ALA A 151 -10.69 -16.43 13.01
C ALA A 151 -11.84 -16.01 13.96
N ARG A 152 -12.75 -15.11 13.54
CA ARG A 152 -13.95 -14.75 14.31
C ARG A 152 -14.94 -15.92 14.44
N LEU A 153 -15.20 -16.65 13.36
CA LEU A 153 -16.11 -17.80 13.37
C LEU A 153 -15.63 -18.92 14.29
N PHE A 154 -14.31 -19.08 14.45
CA PHE A 154 -13.72 -20.12 15.30
C PHE A 154 -13.28 -19.64 16.69
N GLY A 155 -13.20 -18.32 16.94
CA GLY A 155 -12.75 -17.74 18.22
C GLY A 155 -13.87 -17.43 19.22
N GLY A 156 -15.13 -17.70 18.88
CA GLY A 156 -16.29 -17.55 19.77
C GLY A 156 -16.65 -18.87 20.46
N ARG A 157 -15.77 -19.39 21.31
CA ARG A 157 -16.06 -20.40 22.35
C ARG A 157 -14.82 -20.51 23.25
N GLY A 158 -14.89 -19.87 24.41
CA GLY A 158 -13.87 -19.84 25.44
C GLY A 158 -14.31 -18.91 26.54
#